data_AF-A0AAE3QM53-F1
#
_entry.id   AF-A0AAE3QM53-F1
#
_cell.length_a   1.000
_cell.length_b   1.000
_cell.length_c   1.000
_cell.angle_alpha   90.00
_cell.angle_beta   90.00
_cell.angle_gamma   90.00
#
_symmetry.space_group_name_H-M   'P 1'
#
loop_
_entity.id
_entity.type
_entity.pdbx_description
1 polymer ?
#
loop_
_entity_poly.entity_id
_entity_poly.type
_entity_poly.pdbx_seq_one_letter_code
_entity_poly.pdbx_strand_id
1 'polypeptide(L)'
;MTLSKEQEMQVRSWIDSKTGSLTCPVCQSKSKSVEGMVAMFPVNTEKNVDMNFQMPVVIVACGNCGYIMPFSASKMGLITKD
;
A
#
# COMPACT_ATOMS: atom_id res chain seq x y z
N MET A 1 10.01 7.54 0.63
CA MET A 1 9.66 8.63 1.57
C MET A 1 9.11 8.02 2.84
N THR A 2 9.57 8.44 4.03
CA THR A 2 9.02 7.96 5.31
C THR A 2 7.68 8.66 5.59
N LEU A 3 6.70 7.93 6.08
CA LEU A 3 5.40 8.48 6.46
C LEU A 3 5.51 9.22 7.81
N SER A 4 4.83 10.35 7.94
CA SER A 4 4.59 10.96 9.25
C SER A 4 3.58 10.13 10.06
N LYS A 5 3.48 10.37 11.37
CA LYS A 5 2.47 9.70 12.22
C LYS A 5 1.04 9.98 11.74
N GLU A 6 0.78 11.19 11.27
CA GLU A 6 -0.52 11.59 10.72
C GLU A 6 -0.81 10.83 9.43
N GLN A 7 0.19 10.69 8.55
CA GLN A 7 0.05 9.91 7.32
C GLN A 7 -0.14 8.42 7.60
N GLU A 8 0.54 7.86 8.60
CA GLU A 8 0.33 6.47 9.04
C GLU A 8 -1.10 6.26 9.55
N MET A 9 -1.64 7.20 10.34
CA MET A 9 -3.03 7.15 10.78
C MET A 9 -3.99 7.25 9.59
N GLN A 10 -3.74 8.15 8.63
CA GLN A 10 -4.53 8.26 7.41
C GLN A 10 -4.52 6.96 6.61
N VAL A 11 -3.37 6.30 6.47
CA VAL A 11 -3.26 4.99 5.81
C VAL A 11 -4.11 3.96 6.54
N ARG A 12 -3.99 3.86 7.87
CA ARG A 12 -4.77 2.92 8.68
C ARG A 12 -6.27 3.16 8.50
N SER A 13 -6.72 4.40 8.64
CA SER A 13 -8.11 4.78 8.42
C SER A 13 -8.58 4.49 6.99
N TRP A 14 -7.75 4.72 5.97
CA TRP A 14 -8.10 4.38 4.60
C TRP A 14 -8.27 2.87 4.41
N ILE A 15 -7.37 2.05 4.97
CA ILE A 15 -7.45 0.59 4.91
C ILE A 15 -8.73 0.09 5.59
N ASP A 16 -9.03 0.61 6.77
CA ASP A 16 -10.22 0.26 7.55
C ASP A 16 -11.51 0.70 6.82
N SER A 17 -11.46 1.81 6.06
CA SER A 17 -12.60 2.31 5.29
C SER A 17 -12.97 1.45 4.08
N LYS A 18 -12.03 0.65 3.55
CA LYS A 18 -12.33 -0.27 2.45
C LYS A 18 -13.13 -1.45 3.01
N THR A 19 -14.41 -1.49 2.63
CA THR A 19 -15.40 -2.47 3.07
C THR A 19 -14.85 -3.90 3.12
N GLY A 20 -15.10 -4.60 4.24
CA GLY A 20 -14.74 -6.01 4.41
C GLY A 20 -13.42 -6.30 5.13
N SER A 21 -12.72 -5.29 5.68
CA SER A 21 -11.44 -5.43 6.40
C SER A 21 -10.41 -6.20 5.58
N LEU A 22 -9.53 -5.46 4.87
CA LEU A 22 -8.50 -6.01 4.00
C LEU A 22 -7.95 -7.34 4.53
N THR A 23 -8.31 -8.45 3.90
CA THR A 23 -7.92 -9.78 4.36
C THR A 23 -6.67 -10.22 3.62
N CYS A 24 -5.71 -10.84 4.30
CA CYS A 24 -4.50 -11.32 3.64
C CYS A 24 -4.89 -12.39 2.60
N PRO A 25 -4.51 -12.23 1.32
CA PRO A 25 -4.88 -13.20 0.29
C PRO A 25 -4.19 -14.56 0.47
N VAL A 26 -3.10 -14.62 1.24
CA VAL A 26 -2.33 -15.85 1.48
C VAL A 26 -2.84 -16.62 2.70
N CYS A 27 -2.90 -15.97 3.87
CA CYS A 27 -3.23 -16.64 5.13
C CYS A 27 -4.60 -16.27 5.72
N GLN A 28 -5.38 -15.43 5.02
CA GLN A 28 -6.70 -14.95 5.46
C GLN A 28 -6.73 -14.19 6.80
N SER A 29 -5.58 -13.87 7.38
CA SER A 29 -5.50 -13.04 8.57
C SER A 29 -5.86 -11.58 8.28
N LYS A 30 -6.56 -10.97 9.23
CA LYS A 30 -6.86 -9.53 9.27
C LYS A 30 -5.77 -8.71 9.95
N SER A 31 -4.77 -9.34 10.55
CA SER A 31 -3.63 -8.64 11.17
C SER A 31 -2.79 -7.93 10.09
N LYS A 32 -2.58 -6.62 10.27
CA LYS A 32 -1.82 -5.75 9.36
C LYS A 32 -0.75 -4.97 10.11
N SER A 33 0.40 -4.85 9.48
CA SER A 33 1.43 -3.85 9.78
C SER A 33 1.48 -2.89 8.60
N VAL A 34 1.40 -1.58 8.88
CA VAL A 34 1.69 -0.56 7.88
C VAL A 34 3.17 -0.28 7.98
N GLU A 35 3.93 -0.55 6.93
CA GLU A 35 5.32 -0.14 6.86
C GLU A 35 5.33 1.37 6.64
N GLY A 36 6.06 2.10 7.49
CA GLY A 36 6.07 3.57 7.53
C GLY A 36 6.75 4.24 6.34
N MET A 37 6.64 3.71 5.13
CA MET A 37 7.27 4.26 3.93
C MET A 37 6.41 4.15 2.68
N VAL A 38 6.50 5.20 1.84
CA VAL A 38 6.10 5.18 0.43
C VAL A 38 7.28 4.72 -0.41
N ALA A 39 7.07 3.61 -1.14
CA ALA A 39 8.01 3.03 -2.08
C ALA A 39 7.55 3.28 -3.53
N MET A 40 8.47 3.20 -4.48
CA MET A 40 8.15 3.26 -5.91
C MET A 40 8.09 1.85 -6.47
N PHE A 41 6.95 1.45 -7.03
CA PHE A 41 6.75 0.12 -7.61
C PHE A 41 6.64 0.24 -9.14
N PRO A 42 7.38 -0.58 -9.91
CA PRO A 42 7.22 -0.61 -11.36
C PRO A 42 5.82 -1.13 -11.70
N VAL A 43 5.14 -0.49 -12.65
CA VAL A 43 3.83 -0.93 -13.12
C VAL A 43 4.03 -1.81 -14.35
N ASN A 44 3.49 -3.02 -14.30
CA ASN A 44 3.40 -3.85 -15.48
C ASN A 44 2.19 -3.40 -16.31
N THR A 45 2.43 -2.80 -17.47
CA THR A 45 1.38 -2.69 -18.50
C THR A 45 1.39 -4.00 -19.27
N GLU A 46 0.23 -4.52 -19.70
CA GLU A 46 -0.05 -5.90 -20.15
C GLU A 46 0.95 -6.59 -21.10
N LYS A 47 1.99 -5.92 -21.60
CA LYS A 47 3.01 -6.48 -22.49
C LYS A 47 4.46 -6.18 -22.12
N ASN A 48 4.75 -5.26 -21.18
CA ASN A 48 6.12 -4.94 -20.75
C ASN A 48 6.14 -4.35 -19.33
N VAL A 49 7.12 -4.76 -18.53
CA VAL A 49 7.50 -4.04 -17.30
C VAL A 49 8.18 -2.76 -17.74
N ASP A 50 7.43 -1.65 -17.74
CA ASP A 50 8.02 -0.35 -17.96
C ASP A 50 8.68 0.11 -16.66
N MET A 51 9.99 -0.09 -16.55
CA MET A 51 10.77 0.36 -15.38
C MET A 51 10.80 1.89 -15.26
N ASN A 52 10.43 2.63 -16.31
CA ASN A 52 10.29 4.08 -16.28
C ASN A 52 8.93 4.53 -15.74
N PHE A 53 7.93 3.65 -15.73
CA PHE A 53 6.61 3.95 -15.17
C PHE A 53 6.49 3.34 -13.78
N GLN A 54 6.91 4.12 -12.80
CA GLN A 54 6.83 3.75 -11.39
C GLN A 54 5.66 4.45 -10.71
N MET A 55 4.89 3.69 -9.94
CA MET A 55 3.83 4.25 -9.13
C MET A 55 4.24 4.31 -7.65
N PRO A 56 4.01 5.44 -6.98
CA PRO A 56 4.19 5.55 -5.54
C PRO A 56 3.13 4.71 -4.80
N VAL A 57 3.61 3.82 -3.94
CA VAL A 57 2.78 2.90 -3.15
C VAL A 57 3.14 2.94 -1.67
N VAL A 58 2.13 2.71 -0.83
CA VAL A 58 2.30 2.36 0.58
C VAL A 58 2.35 0.85 0.70
N ILE A 59 3.30 0.35 1.48
CA ILE A 59 3.49 -1.07 1.73
C ILE A 59 2.75 -1.46 3.01
N VAL A 60 1.81 -2.40 2.88
CA VAL A 60 1.10 -2.98 4.01
C VAL A 60 1.45 -4.46 4.09
N ALA A 61 2.08 -4.86 5.18
CA ALA A 61 2.41 -6.25 5.44
C ALA A 61 1.30 -6.93 6.24
N CYS A 62 1.06 -8.21 5.98
CA CYS A 62 0.27 -9.03 6.89
C CYS A 62 1.07 -9.31 8.17
N GLY A 63 0.53 -8.93 9.33
CA GLY A 63 1.19 -9.18 10.61
C GLY A 63 1.25 -10.65 11.03
N ASN A 64 0.64 -11.57 10.27
CA ASN A 64 0.69 -13.01 10.53
C ASN A 64 1.72 -13.75 9.66
N CYS A 65 1.70 -13.53 8.34
CA CYS A 65 2.55 -14.27 7.40
C CYS A 65 3.57 -13.42 6.63
N GLY A 66 3.61 -12.11 6.88
CA GLY A 66 4.54 -11.19 6.21
C GLY A 66 4.20 -10.84 4.76
N TYR A 67 3.09 -11.35 4.21
CA TYR A 67 2.69 -11.04 2.83
C TYR A 67 2.49 -9.53 2.61
N ILE A 68 3.13 -9.00 1.58
CA ILE A 68 3.14 -7.58 1.24
C ILE A 68 2.01 -7.24 0.26
N MET A 69 1.25 -6.21 0.58
CA MET A 69 0.19 -5.64 -0.27
C MET A 69 0.57 -4.19 -0.59
N PRO A 70 0.99 -3.89 -1.83
CA PRO A 70 1.24 -2.52 -2.27
C PRO A 70 -0.08 -1.80 -2.60
N PHE A 71 -0.27 -0.60 -2.06
CA PHE A 71 -1.42 0.25 -2.34
C PHE A 71 -1.01 1.60 -2.90
N SER A 72 -1.72 2.11 -3.91
CA SER A 72 -1.42 3.42 -4.49
C SER A 72 -1.50 4.55 -3.47
N ALA A 73 -0.39 5.27 -3.25
CA ALA A 73 -0.33 6.40 -2.32
C ALA A 73 -1.20 7.58 -2.79
N SER A 74 -1.33 7.79 -4.11
CA SER A 74 -2.21 8.82 -4.66
C SER A 74 -3.69 8.51 -4.47
N LYS A 75 -4.10 7.23 -4.52
CA LYS A 75 -5.48 6.82 -4.17
C LYS A 75 -5.80 6.93 -2.68
N MET A 76 -4.76 7.03 -1.83
CA MET A 76 -4.88 7.33 -0.40
C MET A 76 -4.88 8.84 -0.11
N GLY A 77 -4.63 9.69 -1.11
CA GLY A 77 -4.51 11.14 -0.93
C GLY A 77 -3.25 11.57 -0.18
N LEU A 78 -2.21 10.72 -0.13
CA LEU A 78 -0.93 11.04 0.52
C LEU A 78 -0.02 11.92 -0.35
N ILE A 79 -0.29 11.94 -1.65
CA ILE A 79 0.44 12.69 -2.67
C ILE A 79 -0.57 13.13 -3.73
N THR A 80 -0.34 14.31 -4.30
CA THR A 80 -1.04 14.75 -5.51
C THR A 80 -0.53 13.96 -6.71
N LYS A 81 -1.43 13.57 -7.63
CA LYS A 81 -1.01 13.14 -8.96
C LYS A 81 -0.47 14.38 -9.67
N ASP A 82 0.82 14.41 -9.96
CA ASP A 82 1.35 15.25 -11.03
C ASP A 82 1.04 14.60 -12.39
#